data_AF-A0A7V3P8I4-F1
#
_entry.id   AF-A0A7V3P8I4-F1
#
_cell.length_a   1.000
_cell.length_b   1.000
_cell.length_c   1.000
_cell.angle_alpha   90.00
_cell.angle_beta   90.00
_cell.angle_gamma   90.00
#
_symmetry.space_group_name_H-M   'P 1'
#
loop_
_entity.id
_entity.type
_entity.pdbx_description
1 polymer ?
#
loop_
_entity_poly.entity_id
_entity_poly.type
_entity_poly.pdbx_seq_one_letter_code
_entity_poly.pdbx_strand_id
1 'polypeptide(L)'
;MLIKQPLGVAAMSASAQGVQEYLWLLHSFQPFLVLSVSRIGIYNLGGRCGSQPSITLARLQSCLRRALRWWDWGRRPLAEGVGMKRMKARVWRKVATIMVVTVLACLAWPTGKVAAHLPFSDLTGEEPYAEAVLALSEKGVILGKADGTFRPAEPVTRAQLAVFLARTLGLHEEEVPLLYTDVEPGSWYAGAVGALYQLGLVRGTAANLFPPHAPVSRQQAASLIVRALEAASQDGGLAAVNLSLAEEEVQVWLGGFRDRAFVSAEHRAAVACAVRLNILQGDEEGWLGPGFWLTRGQMAMLLYRAFFLPLEPAPVPPPVVPAASSYPELSVGSSGRMV
;
A
#
# COMPACT_ATOMS: atom_id res chain seq x y z
N MET A 1 -13.31 -78.10 -18.62
CA MET A 1 -13.24 -77.96 -20.10
C MET A 1 -12.29 -76.80 -20.39
N LEU A 2 -11.03 -77.08 -20.77
CA LEU A 2 -10.52 -77.02 -22.15
C LEU A 2 -10.69 -75.60 -22.76
N ILE A 3 -9.73 -74.86 -23.34
CA ILE A 3 -8.38 -75.15 -23.84
C ILE A 3 -7.79 -73.82 -24.42
N LYS A 4 -6.45 -73.68 -24.45
CA LYS A 4 -5.56 -72.90 -25.38
C LYS A 4 -5.38 -71.37 -25.30
N GLN A 5 -4.09 -70.99 -25.16
CA GLN A 5 -3.41 -69.83 -25.80
C GLN A 5 -2.92 -70.21 -27.24
N PRO A 6 -2.02 -69.50 -28.00
CA PRO A 6 -1.36 -68.15 -27.91
C PRO A 6 -1.16 -67.39 -29.28
N LEU A 7 -0.26 -66.36 -29.31
CA LEU A 7 0.41 -65.63 -30.44
C LEU A 7 -0.36 -64.42 -31.04
N GLY A 8 0.18 -63.27 -31.47
CA GLY A 8 1.53 -62.70 -31.62
C GLY A 8 1.53 -61.60 -32.72
N VAL A 9 2.08 -60.40 -32.43
CA VAL A 9 2.75 -59.38 -33.30
C VAL A 9 2.07 -58.79 -34.56
N ALA A 10 1.93 -57.45 -34.64
CA ALA A 10 2.55 -56.54 -35.65
C ALA A 10 1.92 -55.12 -35.71
N ALA A 11 2.78 -54.12 -35.94
CA ALA A 11 2.53 -52.68 -35.95
C ALA A 11 2.13 -52.10 -37.32
N MET A 12 1.56 -50.87 -37.37
CA MET A 12 1.97 -49.77 -38.30
C MET A 12 1.14 -48.46 -38.19
N SER A 13 1.88 -47.35 -38.11
CA SER A 13 1.65 -45.95 -38.56
C SER A 13 0.45 -45.09 -38.11
N ALA A 14 0.73 -44.09 -37.27
CA ALA A 14 -0.06 -42.86 -37.11
C ALA A 14 0.88 -41.64 -36.98
N SER A 15 1.07 -40.86 -38.05
CA SER A 15 1.75 -39.55 -37.98
C SER A 15 1.47 -38.69 -39.22
N ALA A 16 0.37 -37.94 -39.22
CA ALA A 16 0.20 -36.83 -40.16
C ALA A 16 -0.80 -35.74 -39.72
N GLN A 17 -1.76 -36.03 -38.83
CA GLN A 17 -2.86 -35.07 -38.57
C GLN A 17 -2.60 -34.09 -37.40
N GLY A 18 -1.66 -34.34 -36.49
CA GLY A 18 -1.46 -33.48 -35.31
C GLY A 18 -0.68 -32.17 -35.51
N VAL A 19 -0.12 -31.92 -36.70
CA VAL A 19 0.82 -30.78 -36.91
C VAL A 19 0.14 -29.52 -37.45
N GLN A 20 -1.05 -29.63 -38.05
CA GLN A 20 -1.75 -28.46 -38.60
C GLN A 20 -2.54 -27.64 -37.56
N GLU A 21 -3.02 -28.24 -36.47
CA GLU A 21 -3.78 -27.50 -35.43
C GLU A 21 -2.89 -26.60 -34.56
N TYR A 22 -1.60 -26.93 -34.39
CA TYR A 22 -0.66 -26.16 -33.56
C TYR A 22 -0.23 -24.82 -34.20
N LEU A 23 -0.28 -24.71 -35.53
CA LEU A 23 0.15 -23.51 -36.26
C LEU A 23 -0.91 -22.40 -36.25
N TRP A 24 -2.17 -22.72 -35.99
CA TRP A 24 -3.25 -21.74 -35.91
C TRP A 24 -3.28 -21.03 -34.54
N LEU A 25 -3.01 -21.75 -33.44
CA LEU A 25 -2.97 -21.18 -32.09
C LEU A 25 -1.83 -20.16 -31.87
N LEU A 26 -0.69 -20.33 -32.56
CA LEU A 26 0.46 -19.42 -32.43
C LEU A 26 0.29 -18.10 -33.21
N HIS A 27 -0.57 -18.06 -34.24
CA HIS A 27 -0.83 -16.83 -35.00
C HIS A 27 -1.78 -15.88 -34.26
N SER A 28 -2.66 -16.41 -33.41
CA SER A 28 -3.67 -15.64 -32.66
C SER A 28 -3.13 -14.91 -31.42
N PHE A 29 -1.91 -15.25 -30.96
CA PHE A 29 -1.30 -14.67 -29.75
C PHE A 29 -0.35 -13.47 -29.99
N GLN A 30 -0.03 -13.14 -31.24
CA GLN A 30 0.89 -12.04 -31.57
C GLN A 30 0.41 -10.61 -31.20
N PRO A 31 -0.88 -10.24 -31.22
CA PRO A 31 -1.27 -8.87 -30.88
C PRO A 31 -1.33 -8.58 -29.36
N PHE A 32 -1.38 -9.61 -28.49
CA PHE A 32 -1.50 -9.40 -27.04
C PHE A 32 -0.17 -9.00 -26.35
N LEU A 33 0.97 -9.46 -26.87
CA LEU A 33 2.29 -9.18 -26.29
C LEU A 33 2.79 -7.76 -26.59
N VAL A 34 2.32 -7.12 -27.67
CA VAL A 34 2.72 -5.76 -28.05
C VAL A 34 1.97 -4.69 -27.23
N LEU A 35 0.75 -4.99 -26.76
CA LEU A 35 -0.05 -4.04 -25.97
C LEU A 35 0.31 -3.99 -24.48
N SER A 36 0.78 -5.10 -23.88
CA SER A 36 1.19 -5.09 -22.45
C SER A 36 2.43 -4.26 -22.17
N VAL A 37 3.36 -4.13 -23.13
CA VAL A 37 4.61 -3.37 -22.92
C VAL A 37 4.40 -1.85 -23.06
N SER A 38 3.33 -1.41 -23.73
CA SER A 38 3.05 0.02 -23.94
C SER A 38 2.37 0.70 -22.73
N ARG A 39 1.83 -0.06 -21.77
CA ARG A 39 1.17 0.49 -20.56
C ARG A 39 2.07 0.66 -19.34
N ILE A 40 3.32 0.20 -19.38
CA ILE A 40 4.25 0.27 -18.24
C ILE A 40 5.13 1.55 -18.28
N GLY A 41 5.07 2.33 -19.36
CA GLY A 41 5.95 3.47 -19.61
C GLY A 41 5.27 4.83 -19.71
N ILE A 42 4.37 5.19 -18.79
CA ILE A 42 3.94 6.59 -18.60
C ILE A 42 3.76 6.87 -17.10
N TYR A 43 4.85 7.22 -16.41
CA TYR A 43 4.80 8.25 -15.37
C TYR A 43 6.04 9.11 -15.51
N ASN A 44 5.78 10.38 -15.79
CA ASN A 44 6.77 11.39 -16.11
C ASN A 44 7.47 11.84 -14.82
N LEU A 45 8.78 12.06 -14.95
CA LEU A 45 9.71 12.47 -13.92
C LEU A 45 9.54 13.94 -13.56
N GLY A 46 9.67 14.24 -12.27
CA GLY A 46 9.96 15.58 -11.76
C GLY A 46 10.79 15.49 -10.49
N GLY A 47 12.12 15.49 -10.62
CA GLY A 47 13.02 15.54 -9.46
C GLY A 47 14.39 14.91 -9.73
N ARG A 48 15.46 15.57 -9.32
CA ARG A 48 16.83 15.40 -9.82
C ARG A 48 17.66 14.35 -9.08
N CYS A 49 18.70 13.92 -9.81
CA CYS A 49 19.99 13.37 -9.36
C CYS A 49 20.10 11.86 -9.04
N GLY A 50 21.08 11.22 -9.69
CA GLY A 50 21.76 10.04 -9.12
C GLY A 50 21.81 8.76 -9.96
N SER A 51 22.40 8.82 -11.16
CA SER A 51 23.08 7.70 -11.86
C SER A 51 22.55 6.26 -11.67
N GLN A 52 21.67 5.82 -12.58
CA GLN A 52 21.63 4.43 -13.06
C GLN A 52 21.44 4.44 -14.58
N PRO A 53 22.03 3.51 -15.35
CA PRO A 53 21.92 3.52 -16.80
C PRO A 53 20.53 3.04 -17.21
N SER A 54 19.60 3.98 -17.41
CA SER A 54 18.34 3.71 -18.08
C SER A 54 18.65 3.22 -19.50
N ILE A 55 18.46 1.93 -19.76
CA ILE A 55 18.43 1.40 -21.12
C ILE A 55 17.22 2.07 -21.77
N THR A 56 17.47 3.17 -22.48
CA THR A 56 16.41 3.93 -23.17
C THR A 56 15.58 2.97 -24.03
N LEU A 57 14.26 3.17 -24.05
CA LEU A 57 13.30 2.36 -24.81
C LEU A 57 13.73 2.21 -26.29
N ALA A 58 14.46 3.20 -26.82
CA ALA A 58 15.10 3.17 -28.14
C ALA A 58 16.14 2.05 -28.32
N ARG A 59 16.96 1.74 -27.29
CA ARG A 59 17.93 0.64 -27.33
C ARG A 59 17.24 -0.72 -27.34
N LEU A 60 16.21 -0.90 -26.51
CA LEU A 60 15.37 -2.11 -26.50
C LEU A 60 14.66 -2.32 -27.85
N GLN A 61 14.04 -1.28 -28.40
CA GLN A 61 13.41 -1.34 -29.72
C GLN A 61 14.42 -1.60 -30.86
N SER A 62 15.67 -1.14 -30.72
CA SER A 62 16.73 -1.41 -31.70
C SER A 62 17.22 -2.86 -31.65
N CYS A 63 17.30 -3.45 -30.46
CA CYS A 63 17.62 -4.86 -30.27
C CYS A 63 16.50 -5.76 -30.80
N LEU A 64 15.24 -5.44 -30.49
CA LEU A 64 14.09 -6.20 -30.99
C LEU A 64 14.00 -6.16 -32.53
N ARG A 65 14.22 -5.00 -33.15
CA ARG A 65 14.26 -4.86 -34.61
C ARG A 65 15.43 -5.60 -35.27
N ARG A 66 16.55 -5.81 -34.57
CA ARG A 66 17.64 -6.66 -35.07
C ARG A 66 17.31 -8.14 -34.93
N ALA A 67 16.71 -8.55 -33.81
CA ALA A 67 16.27 -9.92 -33.58
C ALA A 67 15.21 -10.37 -34.60
N LEU A 68 14.21 -9.52 -34.87
CA LEU A 68 13.16 -9.80 -35.86
C LEU A 68 13.69 -9.85 -37.31
N ARG A 69 14.66 -9.00 -37.67
CA ARG A 69 15.32 -9.07 -38.99
C ARG A 69 16.13 -10.35 -39.17
N TRP A 70 16.74 -10.85 -38.10
CA TRP A 70 17.38 -12.17 -38.09
C TRP A 70 16.37 -13.30 -38.25
N TRP A 71 15.21 -13.17 -37.59
CA TRP A 71 14.12 -14.14 -37.68
C TRP A 71 13.56 -14.28 -39.11
N ASP A 72 13.38 -13.17 -39.83
CA ASP A 72 12.88 -13.21 -41.21
C ASP A 72 13.91 -13.66 -42.24
N TRP A 73 15.20 -13.46 -41.99
CA TRP A 73 16.26 -14.04 -42.85
C TRP A 73 16.23 -15.58 -42.84
N GLY A 74 15.85 -16.18 -41.71
CA GLY A 74 15.72 -17.63 -41.55
C GLY A 74 14.54 -18.27 -42.29
N ARG A 75 13.57 -17.48 -42.81
CA ARG A 75 12.37 -17.96 -43.51
C ARG A 75 12.48 -17.99 -45.04
N ARG A 76 13.62 -17.59 -45.63
CA ARG A 76 13.79 -17.64 -47.10
C ARG A 76 13.94 -19.10 -47.60
N PRO A 77 13.12 -19.55 -48.57
CA PRO A 77 13.25 -20.88 -49.14
C PRO A 77 14.52 -20.94 -49.99
N LEU A 78 15.49 -21.77 -49.59
CA LEU A 78 16.68 -22.08 -50.37
C LEU A 78 16.47 -23.42 -51.07
N ALA A 79 16.75 -23.48 -52.37
CA ALA A 79 16.67 -24.68 -53.20
C ALA A 79 17.37 -25.88 -52.54
N GLU A 80 16.65 -27.01 -52.45
CA GLU A 80 16.89 -28.04 -51.46
C GLU A 80 17.86 -29.13 -51.93
N GLY A 81 19.09 -29.12 -51.43
CA GLY A 81 19.96 -30.31 -51.39
C GLY A 81 19.74 -31.10 -50.10
N VAL A 82 19.59 -32.43 -50.20
CA VAL A 82 19.26 -33.35 -49.08
C VAL A 82 20.24 -33.26 -47.88
N GLY A 83 21.50 -32.86 -48.12
CA GLY A 83 22.50 -32.63 -47.07
C GLY A 83 22.23 -31.39 -46.20
N MET A 84 21.59 -30.35 -46.76
CA MET A 84 21.35 -29.06 -46.08
C MET A 84 20.21 -29.17 -45.05
N LYS A 85 19.24 -30.07 -45.26
CA LYS A 85 18.10 -30.29 -44.34
C LYS A 85 18.55 -30.81 -42.97
N ARG A 86 19.51 -31.75 -42.95
CA ARG A 86 20.05 -32.33 -41.71
C ARG A 86 20.93 -31.35 -40.93
N MET A 87 21.68 -30.49 -41.63
CA MET A 87 22.52 -29.47 -41.00
C MET A 87 21.67 -28.34 -40.40
N LYS A 88 20.65 -27.85 -41.12
CA LYS A 88 19.68 -26.86 -40.61
C LYS A 88 18.90 -27.38 -39.40
N ALA A 89 18.47 -28.64 -39.39
CA ALA A 89 17.78 -29.24 -38.25
C ALA A 89 18.67 -29.38 -37.00
N ARG A 90 19.97 -29.70 -37.16
CA ARG A 90 20.92 -29.76 -36.04
C ARG A 90 21.21 -28.37 -35.47
N VAL A 91 21.37 -27.36 -36.32
CA VAL A 91 21.59 -25.97 -35.90
C VAL A 91 20.34 -25.42 -35.21
N TRP A 92 19.15 -25.66 -35.76
CA TRP A 92 17.88 -25.22 -35.16
C TRP A 92 17.58 -25.88 -33.82
N ARG A 93 17.89 -27.18 -33.65
CA ARG A 93 17.78 -27.84 -32.33
C ARG A 93 18.71 -27.18 -31.31
N LYS A 94 19.96 -26.88 -31.68
CA LYS A 94 20.92 -26.22 -30.78
C LYS A 94 20.47 -24.80 -30.40
N VAL A 95 19.97 -24.02 -31.36
CA VAL A 95 19.46 -22.66 -31.10
C VAL A 95 18.21 -22.70 -30.22
N ALA A 96 17.28 -23.62 -30.49
CA ALA A 96 16.07 -23.78 -29.67
C ALA A 96 16.42 -24.23 -28.24
N THR A 97 17.38 -25.14 -28.06
CA THR A 97 17.83 -25.53 -26.71
C THR A 97 18.51 -24.38 -25.97
N ILE A 98 19.31 -23.56 -26.65
CA ILE A 98 19.94 -22.39 -26.02
C ILE A 98 18.88 -21.37 -25.59
N MET A 99 17.88 -21.10 -26.44
CA MET A 99 16.75 -20.20 -26.11
C MET A 99 15.92 -20.70 -24.93
N VAL A 100 15.64 -22.01 -24.85
CA VAL A 100 14.91 -22.59 -23.73
C VAL A 100 15.74 -22.53 -22.44
N VAL A 101 17.05 -22.82 -22.51
CA VAL A 101 17.95 -22.74 -21.35
C VAL A 101 18.10 -21.29 -20.86
N THR A 102 18.17 -20.29 -21.75
CA THR A 102 18.25 -18.89 -21.33
C THR A 102 16.94 -18.38 -20.74
N VAL A 103 15.78 -18.79 -21.26
CA VAL A 103 14.48 -18.45 -20.68
C VAL A 103 14.31 -19.11 -19.31
N LEU A 104 14.66 -20.39 -19.17
CA LEU A 104 14.62 -21.09 -17.88
C LEU A 104 15.62 -20.50 -16.87
N ALA A 105 16.79 -20.05 -17.32
CA ALA A 105 17.75 -19.35 -16.47
C ALA A 105 17.19 -17.98 -16.01
N CYS A 106 16.57 -17.20 -16.91
CA CYS A 106 15.87 -15.95 -16.56
C CYS A 106 14.73 -16.16 -15.55
N LEU A 107 13.99 -17.27 -15.65
CA LEU A 107 12.93 -17.63 -14.70
C LEU A 107 13.46 -18.20 -13.38
N ALA A 108 14.73 -18.63 -13.35
CA ALA A 108 15.41 -19.16 -12.17
C ALA A 108 16.31 -18.12 -11.48
N TRP A 109 16.35 -16.85 -11.96
CA TRP A 109 16.97 -15.79 -11.17
C TRP A 109 16.16 -15.63 -9.88
N PRO A 110 16.78 -15.75 -8.71
CA PRO A 110 16.08 -15.46 -7.47
C PRO A 110 15.62 -14.01 -7.56
N THR A 111 14.31 -13.79 -7.46
CA THR A 111 13.73 -12.49 -7.14
C THR A 111 14.12 -12.18 -5.70
N GLY A 112 15.41 -11.88 -5.49
CA GLY A 112 15.89 -11.34 -4.24
C GLY A 112 15.05 -10.12 -3.95
N LYS A 113 14.39 -10.09 -2.78
CA LYS A 113 13.77 -8.87 -2.27
C LYS A 113 14.89 -7.83 -2.26
N VAL A 114 14.79 -6.82 -3.13
CA VAL A 114 15.66 -5.65 -3.01
C VAL A 114 15.26 -5.05 -1.67
N ALA A 115 16.16 -5.11 -0.69
CA ALA A 115 15.94 -4.47 0.59
C ALA A 115 15.75 -2.97 0.29
N ALA A 116 14.52 -2.49 0.43
CA ALA A 116 14.25 -1.06 0.35
C ALA A 116 15.10 -0.40 1.44
N HIS A 117 15.89 0.61 1.07
CA HIS A 117 16.61 1.39 2.06
C HIS A 117 15.56 2.13 2.90
N LEU A 118 15.36 1.69 4.14
CA LEU A 118 14.41 2.34 5.03
C LEU A 118 14.89 3.78 5.31
N PRO A 119 13.99 4.78 5.29
CA PRO A 119 14.37 6.17 5.49
C PRO A 119 14.86 6.47 6.92
N PHE A 120 14.63 5.55 7.87
CA PHE A 120 14.94 5.73 9.29
C PHE A 120 15.74 4.55 9.83
N SER A 121 16.72 4.83 10.69
CA SER A 121 17.68 3.83 11.19
C SER A 121 17.12 2.92 12.29
N ASP A 122 16.00 3.30 12.90
CA ASP A 122 15.33 2.61 14.00
C ASP A 122 14.10 1.79 13.54
N LEU A 123 13.96 1.57 12.23
CA LEU A 123 12.96 0.68 11.64
C LEU A 123 13.65 -0.50 10.95
N THR A 124 13.11 -1.69 11.13
CA THR A 124 13.57 -2.91 10.47
C THR A 124 12.73 -3.26 9.24
N GLY A 125 11.52 -2.72 9.15
CA GLY A 125 10.57 -3.01 8.07
C GLY A 125 9.59 -4.13 8.41
N GLU A 126 9.77 -4.79 9.55
CA GLU A 126 8.93 -5.89 10.04
C GLU A 126 7.83 -5.40 11.00
N GLU A 127 7.94 -4.16 11.47
CA GLU A 127 6.97 -3.56 12.39
C GLU A 127 5.61 -3.30 11.70
N PRO A 128 4.48 -3.40 12.43
CA PRO A 128 3.14 -3.24 11.83
C PRO A 128 2.88 -1.85 11.22
N TYR A 129 3.64 -0.82 11.63
CA TYR A 129 3.57 0.54 11.10
C TYR A 129 4.61 0.84 10.01
N ALA A 130 5.52 -0.08 9.69
CA ALA A 130 6.66 0.22 8.82
C ALA A 130 6.22 0.64 7.41
N GLU A 131 5.24 -0.06 6.82
CA GLU A 131 4.67 0.28 5.52
C GLU A 131 4.07 1.70 5.52
N ALA A 132 3.26 2.00 6.54
CA ALA A 132 2.62 3.30 6.70
C ALA A 132 3.65 4.43 6.82
N VAL A 133 4.68 4.21 7.63
CA VAL A 133 5.76 5.19 7.81
C VAL A 133 6.54 5.41 6.52
N LEU A 134 6.85 4.35 5.78
CA LEU A 134 7.54 4.44 4.49
C LEU A 134 6.71 5.25 3.48
N ALA A 135 5.44 4.88 3.29
CA ALA A 135 4.56 5.54 2.33
C ALA A 135 4.36 7.03 2.66
N LEU A 136 4.15 7.36 3.94
CA LEU A 136 4.00 8.75 4.39
C LEU A 136 5.31 9.54 4.29
N SER A 137 6.45 8.90 4.50
CA SER A 137 7.77 9.53 4.32
C SER A 137 8.05 9.84 2.85
N GLU A 138 7.72 8.94 1.93
CA GLU A 138 7.87 9.16 0.48
C GLU A 138 7.02 10.33 -0.03
N LYS A 139 5.88 10.57 0.63
CA LYS A 139 4.98 11.69 0.35
C LYS A 139 5.37 12.98 1.07
N GLY A 140 6.43 12.97 1.87
CA GLY A 140 6.89 14.13 2.64
C GLY A 140 5.95 14.51 3.79
N VAL A 141 4.98 13.66 4.14
CA VAL A 141 4.07 13.90 5.28
C VAL A 141 4.84 13.75 6.58
N ILE A 142 5.48 12.59 6.74
CA ILE A 142 6.27 12.26 7.92
C ILE A 142 7.73 12.59 7.66
N LEU A 143 8.34 13.28 8.61
CA LEU A 143 9.77 13.52 8.66
C LEU A 143 10.36 12.88 9.92
N GLY A 144 11.54 12.30 9.76
CA GLY A 144 12.34 11.80 10.87
C GLY A 144 12.94 12.95 11.68
N LYS A 145 13.63 12.57 12.74
CA LYS A 145 14.42 13.50 13.56
C LYS A 145 15.78 13.76 12.90
N ALA A 146 16.46 14.80 13.37
CA ALA A 146 17.78 15.19 12.88
C ALA A 146 18.85 14.10 13.07
N ASP A 147 18.62 13.16 14.00
CA ASP A 147 19.48 12.00 14.26
C ASP A 147 19.24 10.82 13.28
N GLY A 148 18.32 10.96 12.33
CA GLY A 148 17.99 9.90 11.36
C GLY A 148 16.98 8.85 11.88
N THR A 149 16.42 9.05 13.08
CA THR A 149 15.43 8.15 13.68
C THR A 149 14.00 8.62 13.46
N PHE A 150 13.04 7.70 13.47
CA PHE A 150 11.60 7.99 13.44
C PHE A 150 10.99 8.09 14.85
N ARG A 151 11.48 7.26 15.77
CA ARG A 151 11.02 7.08 17.16
C ARG A 151 9.54 6.68 17.27
N PRO A 152 9.16 5.49 16.78
CA PRO A 152 7.76 5.10 16.65
C PRO A 152 7.01 5.01 17.99
N ALA A 153 7.70 4.73 19.09
CA ALA A 153 7.11 4.61 20.42
C ALA A 153 6.89 5.95 21.15
N GLU A 154 7.43 7.06 20.64
CA GLU A 154 7.22 8.37 21.28
C GLU A 154 5.76 8.83 21.12
N PRO A 155 5.14 9.38 22.18
CA PRO A 155 3.83 10.01 22.08
C PRO A 155 3.83 11.19 21.08
N VAL A 156 2.76 11.29 20.30
CA VAL A 156 2.56 12.38 19.35
C VAL A 156 1.91 13.56 20.05
N THR A 157 2.50 14.74 19.87
CA THR A 157 1.90 15.99 20.37
C THR A 157 0.81 16.50 19.44
N ARG A 158 -0.07 17.35 19.96
CA ARG A 158 -1.16 17.93 19.18
C ARG A 158 -0.68 18.78 18.01
N ALA A 159 0.41 19.53 18.18
CA ALA A 159 1.07 20.24 17.10
C ALA A 159 1.64 19.31 16.02
N GLN A 160 2.27 18.19 16.42
CA GLN A 160 2.79 17.20 15.47
C GLN A 160 1.66 16.58 14.65
N LEU A 161 0.56 16.18 15.31
CA LEU A 161 -0.61 15.64 14.61
C LEU A 161 -1.20 16.67 13.63
N ALA A 162 -1.27 17.95 14.01
CA ALA A 162 -1.74 19.02 13.14
C ALA A 162 -0.85 19.17 11.88
N VAL A 163 0.47 19.18 12.05
CA VAL A 163 1.39 19.26 10.89
C VAL A 163 1.25 18.04 9.98
N PHE A 164 1.22 16.83 10.53
CA PHE A 164 1.07 15.63 9.70
C PHE A 164 -0.25 15.60 8.95
N LEU A 165 -1.34 16.03 9.59
CA LEU A 165 -2.64 16.10 8.95
C LEU A 165 -2.71 17.18 7.87
N ALA A 166 -2.19 18.38 8.12
CA ALA A 166 -2.14 19.46 7.14
C ALA A 166 -1.38 19.02 5.87
N ARG A 167 -0.24 18.35 6.03
CA ARG A 167 0.55 17.80 4.92
C ARG A 167 -0.14 16.68 4.18
N THR A 168 -0.84 15.80 4.91
CA THR A 168 -1.61 14.69 4.31
C THR A 168 -2.72 15.24 3.42
N LEU A 169 -3.36 16.33 3.85
CA LEU A 169 -4.37 17.04 3.08
C LEU A 169 -3.80 17.97 2.00
N GLY A 170 -2.47 18.10 1.91
CA GLY A 170 -1.81 18.97 0.93
C GLY A 170 -2.09 20.45 1.14
N LEU A 171 -2.38 20.89 2.38
CA LEU A 171 -2.73 22.27 2.68
C LEU A 171 -1.51 23.19 2.56
N HIS A 172 -1.75 24.42 2.12
CA HIS A 172 -0.75 25.48 2.22
C HIS A 172 -0.65 25.93 3.68
N GLU A 173 0.50 25.64 4.31
CA GLU A 173 0.79 25.98 5.70
C GLU A 173 1.14 27.48 5.84
N GLU A 174 0.18 28.37 5.61
CA GLU A 174 0.34 29.81 5.84
C GLU A 174 0.01 30.19 7.28
N GLU A 175 0.81 31.09 7.86
CA GLU A 175 0.52 31.65 9.17
C GLU A 175 -0.65 32.62 9.09
N VAL A 176 -1.64 32.36 9.93
CA VAL A 176 -2.86 33.15 10.04
C VAL A 176 -2.91 33.73 11.45
N PRO A 177 -3.39 34.96 11.66
CA PRO A 177 -3.69 35.45 13.00
C PRO A 177 -4.65 34.49 13.72
N LEU A 178 -4.13 33.78 14.71
CA LEU A 178 -4.89 32.85 15.54
C LEU A 178 -5.26 33.52 16.87
N LEU A 179 -6.41 33.12 17.44
CA LEU A 179 -6.85 33.57 18.77
C LEU A 179 -6.16 32.80 19.91
N TYR A 180 -5.28 31.86 19.59
CA TYR A 180 -4.59 31.01 20.55
C TYR A 180 -3.39 31.73 21.15
N THR A 181 -3.37 31.89 22.47
CA THR A 181 -2.27 32.56 23.18
C THR A 181 -1.04 31.67 23.35
N ASP A 182 -1.21 30.36 23.19
CA ASP A 182 -0.19 29.32 23.35
C ASP A 182 0.38 28.82 22.01
N VAL A 183 0.05 29.47 20.89
CA VAL A 183 0.65 29.24 19.58
C VAL A 183 1.47 30.48 19.22
N GLU A 184 2.78 30.40 19.40
CA GLU A 184 3.68 31.50 19.09
C GLU A 184 3.83 31.66 17.57
N PRO A 185 3.71 32.89 17.03
CA PRO A 185 4.02 33.18 15.62
C PRO A 185 5.45 32.75 15.26
N GLY A 186 5.66 32.20 14.06
CA GLY A 186 6.95 31.65 13.63
C GLY A 186 7.26 30.24 14.16
N SER A 187 6.40 29.64 14.99
CA SER A 187 6.55 28.24 15.38
C SER A 187 6.42 27.32 14.18
N TRP A 188 7.20 26.23 14.13
CA TRP A 188 7.20 25.26 13.02
C TRP A 188 5.83 24.60 12.72
N TYR A 189 4.87 24.72 13.63
CA TYR A 189 3.51 24.21 13.51
C TYR A 189 2.44 25.29 13.34
N ALA A 190 2.79 26.59 13.46
CA ALA A 190 1.82 27.68 13.47
C ALA A 190 1.02 27.75 12.15
N GLY A 191 1.70 27.61 11.01
CA GLY A 191 1.06 27.59 9.69
C GLY A 191 0.09 26.41 9.52
N ALA A 192 0.48 25.21 9.92
CA ALA A 192 -0.39 24.03 9.86
C ALA A 192 -1.63 24.17 10.77
N VAL A 193 -1.45 24.69 11.99
CA VAL A 193 -2.56 24.96 12.90
C VAL A 193 -3.49 26.03 12.32
N GLY A 194 -2.94 27.08 11.71
CA GLY A 194 -3.67 28.12 11.00
C GLY A 194 -4.55 27.57 9.88
N ALA A 195 -3.96 26.80 8.98
CA ALA A 195 -4.66 26.17 7.86
C ALA A 195 -5.79 25.25 8.33
N LEU A 196 -5.53 24.37 9.30
CA LEU A 196 -6.55 23.47 9.85
C LEU A 196 -7.65 24.19 10.64
N TYR A 197 -7.31 25.32 11.27
CA TYR A 197 -8.29 26.15 11.98
C TYR A 197 -9.25 26.84 11.01
N GLN A 198 -8.74 27.38 9.89
CA GLN A 198 -9.60 27.99 8.86
C GLN A 198 -10.60 27.00 8.26
N LEU A 199 -10.19 25.74 8.10
CA LEU A 199 -11.07 24.65 7.64
C LEU A 199 -11.99 24.11 8.74
N GLY A 200 -11.91 24.62 9.97
CA GLY A 200 -12.71 24.16 11.10
C GLY A 200 -12.36 22.75 11.61
N LEU A 201 -11.26 22.16 11.12
CA LEU A 201 -10.81 20.81 11.46
C LEU A 201 -10.21 20.76 12.87
N VAL A 202 -9.43 21.78 13.21
CA VAL A 202 -8.83 21.92 14.54
C VAL A 202 -9.56 22.98 15.33
N ARG A 203 -9.84 22.65 16.60
CA ARG A 203 -10.38 23.56 17.60
C ARG A 203 -9.50 23.56 18.85
N GLY A 204 -9.47 24.67 19.56
CA GLY A 204 -8.84 24.76 20.86
C GLY A 204 -9.53 23.90 21.91
N THR A 205 -8.83 23.59 23.00
CA THR A 205 -9.44 22.98 24.19
C THR A 205 -10.22 24.01 25.01
N ALA A 206 -9.87 25.29 24.86
CA ALA A 206 -10.61 26.44 25.36
C ALA A 206 -10.69 27.52 24.28
N ALA A 207 -11.40 28.61 24.55
CA ALA A 207 -11.62 29.70 23.59
C ALA A 207 -10.32 30.27 22.99
N ASN A 208 -9.22 30.27 23.75
CA ASN A 208 -7.93 30.84 23.38
C ASN A 208 -6.74 29.89 23.64
N LEU A 209 -6.97 28.58 23.78
CA LEU A 209 -5.90 27.60 24.04
C LEU A 209 -5.96 26.41 23.07
N PHE A 210 -4.82 26.05 22.48
CA PHE A 210 -4.67 24.90 21.57
C PHE A 210 -3.91 23.69 22.17
N PRO A 211 -3.36 23.78 23.38
CA PRO A 211 -2.15 23.09 23.87
C PRO A 211 -1.29 22.32 22.83
N PRO A 212 -0.31 22.95 22.16
CA PRO A 212 0.47 22.31 21.08
C PRO A 212 1.39 21.17 21.52
N HIS A 213 1.91 21.24 22.75
CA HIS A 213 2.86 20.25 23.29
C HIS A 213 2.20 19.10 24.05
N ALA A 214 0.88 19.16 24.27
CA ALA A 214 0.17 18.08 24.93
C ALA A 214 0.09 16.83 24.04
N PRO A 215 0.25 15.62 24.59
CA PRO A 215 0.04 14.39 23.85
C PRO A 215 -1.44 14.26 23.47
N VAL A 216 -1.71 13.59 22.35
CA VAL A 216 -3.08 13.34 21.87
C VAL A 216 -3.48 11.92 22.18
N SER A 217 -4.71 11.74 22.68
CA SER A 217 -5.29 10.40 22.89
C SER A 217 -5.80 9.78 21.58
N ARG A 218 -5.91 8.45 21.55
CA ARG A 218 -6.42 7.70 20.38
C ARG A 218 -7.81 8.18 19.94
N GLN A 219 -8.71 8.44 20.88
CA GLN A 219 -10.06 8.95 20.57
C GLN A 219 -10.07 10.38 19.98
N GLN A 220 -9.18 11.25 20.47
CA GLN A 220 -9.04 12.61 19.95
C GLN A 220 -8.47 12.60 18.53
N ALA A 221 -7.49 11.74 18.25
CA ALA A 221 -6.93 11.56 16.92
C ALA A 221 -7.97 10.99 15.95
N ALA A 222 -8.72 9.96 16.34
CA ALA A 222 -9.83 9.43 15.53
C ALA A 222 -10.84 10.53 15.16
N SER A 223 -11.22 11.36 16.13
CA SER A 223 -12.13 12.48 15.90
C SER A 223 -11.58 13.52 14.94
N LEU A 224 -10.27 13.79 14.99
CA LEU A 224 -9.64 14.73 14.08
C LEU A 224 -9.54 14.16 12.65
N ILE A 225 -9.19 12.89 12.52
CA ILE A 225 -9.06 12.20 11.22
C ILE A 225 -10.41 12.07 10.54
N VAL A 226 -11.47 11.65 11.25
CA VAL A 226 -12.81 11.55 10.66
C VAL A 226 -13.33 12.91 10.20
N ARG A 227 -13.13 13.98 10.98
CA ARG A 227 -13.47 15.35 10.54
C ARG A 227 -12.68 15.78 9.30
N ALA A 228 -11.41 15.39 9.21
CA ALA A 228 -10.60 15.67 8.02
C ALA A 228 -11.09 14.89 6.79
N LEU A 229 -11.53 13.65 6.95
CA LEU A 229 -12.18 12.88 5.89
C LEU A 229 -13.49 13.52 5.44
N GLU A 230 -14.29 14.03 6.39
CA GLU A 230 -15.53 14.75 6.09
C GLU A 230 -15.25 15.99 5.23
N ALA A 231 -14.28 16.82 5.62
CA ALA A 231 -13.88 17.98 4.83
C ALA A 231 -13.37 17.58 3.44
N ALA A 232 -12.48 16.58 3.34
CA ALA A 232 -11.94 16.13 2.06
C ALA A 232 -13.00 15.46 1.15
N SER A 233 -14.07 14.90 1.71
CA SER A 233 -15.18 14.35 0.95
C SER A 233 -16.07 15.42 0.31
N GLN A 234 -16.18 16.60 0.94
CA GLN A 234 -16.98 17.71 0.43
C GLN A 234 -16.40 18.33 -0.85
N ASP A 235 -15.07 18.26 -1.00
CA ASP A 235 -14.35 18.76 -2.18
C ASP A 235 -14.35 17.75 -3.36
N GLY A 236 -15.05 16.62 -3.25
CA GLY A 236 -15.23 15.63 -4.32
C GLY A 236 -14.04 14.70 -4.55
N GLY A 237 -13.02 14.73 -3.69
CA GLY A 237 -11.79 13.93 -3.81
C GLY A 237 -11.85 12.52 -3.20
N LEU A 238 -12.72 12.30 -2.22
CA LEU A 238 -12.94 10.99 -1.60
C LEU A 238 -14.31 10.44 -2.00
N ALA A 239 -14.37 9.16 -2.39
CA ALA A 239 -15.63 8.49 -2.71
C ALA A 239 -16.64 8.68 -1.57
N ALA A 240 -17.93 8.83 -1.92
CA ALA A 240 -19.05 9.15 -1.01
C ALA A 240 -19.34 8.04 0.02
N VAL A 241 -18.36 7.73 0.87
CA VAL A 241 -18.52 6.89 2.04
C VAL A 241 -19.29 7.71 3.06
N ASN A 242 -20.42 7.19 3.54
CA ASN A 242 -21.12 7.84 4.64
C ASN A 242 -20.20 7.85 5.86
N LEU A 243 -19.85 9.03 6.38
CA LEU A 243 -18.99 9.20 7.57
C LEU A 243 -19.78 9.45 8.86
N SER A 244 -21.08 9.70 8.74
CA SER A 244 -21.99 9.89 9.86
C SER A 244 -22.68 8.58 10.22
N LEU A 245 -22.78 8.29 11.52
CA LEU A 245 -23.48 7.14 12.07
C LEU A 245 -24.61 7.60 12.99
N ALA A 246 -25.75 6.91 12.93
CA ALA A 246 -26.82 7.11 13.90
C ALA A 246 -26.40 6.58 15.28
N GLU A 247 -26.98 7.11 16.36
CA GLU A 247 -26.60 6.74 17.72
C GLU A 247 -26.71 5.22 17.98
N GLU A 248 -27.74 4.57 17.42
CA GLU A 248 -27.93 3.13 17.51
C GLU A 248 -26.77 2.35 16.84
N GLU A 249 -26.33 2.81 15.66
CA GLU A 249 -25.20 2.21 14.96
C GLU A 249 -23.90 2.42 15.74
N VAL A 250 -23.70 3.60 16.35
CA VAL A 250 -22.54 3.89 17.19
C VAL A 250 -22.45 2.89 18.35
N GLN A 251 -23.57 2.59 19.01
CA GLN A 251 -23.60 1.59 20.09
C GLN A 251 -23.23 0.19 19.59
N VAL A 252 -23.73 -0.19 18.41
CA VAL A 252 -23.45 -1.49 17.80
C VAL A 252 -21.98 -1.63 17.42
N TRP A 253 -21.40 -0.63 16.75
CA TRP A 253 -19.99 -0.64 16.35
C TRP A 253 -19.02 -0.63 17.53
N LEU A 254 -19.37 0.07 18.62
CA LEU A 254 -18.56 0.07 19.84
C LEU A 254 -18.81 -1.17 20.72
N GLY A 255 -19.88 -1.93 20.48
CA GLY A 255 -20.25 -3.12 21.24
C GLY A 255 -19.20 -4.24 21.24
N GLY A 256 -18.32 -4.26 20.24
CA GLY A 256 -17.20 -5.20 20.17
C GLY A 256 -16.00 -4.87 21.07
N PHE A 257 -16.01 -3.73 21.76
CA PHE A 257 -14.90 -3.33 22.63
C PHE A 257 -15.30 -3.33 24.10
N ARG A 258 -14.41 -3.85 24.95
CA ARG A 258 -14.60 -3.96 26.40
C ARG A 258 -14.59 -2.59 27.06
N ASP A 259 -13.73 -1.70 26.60
CA ASP A 259 -13.54 -0.33 27.11
C ASP A 259 -14.39 0.72 26.38
N ARG A 260 -15.47 0.31 25.70
CA ARG A 260 -16.43 1.22 25.05
C ARG A 260 -16.99 2.31 25.98
N ALA A 261 -17.04 2.06 27.29
CA ALA A 261 -17.48 3.01 28.29
C ALA A 261 -16.48 4.16 28.53
N PHE A 262 -15.20 3.97 28.17
CA PHE A 262 -14.15 4.99 28.31
C PHE A 262 -14.05 5.91 27.10
N VAL A 263 -14.80 5.64 26.03
CA VAL A 263 -14.93 6.56 24.90
C VAL A 263 -15.82 7.73 25.34
N SER A 264 -15.22 8.91 25.41
CA SER A 264 -15.93 10.15 25.75
C SER A 264 -17.06 10.43 24.76
N ALA A 265 -18.19 10.95 25.26
CA ALA A 265 -19.40 11.18 24.44
C ALA A 265 -19.12 11.99 23.17
N GLU A 266 -18.27 13.01 23.27
CA GLU A 266 -17.86 13.86 22.16
C GLU A 266 -17.10 13.12 21.04
N HIS A 267 -16.50 11.99 21.33
CA HIS A 267 -15.68 11.22 20.39
C HIS A 267 -16.34 9.91 19.94
N ARG A 268 -17.46 9.49 20.55
CA ARG A 268 -18.11 8.19 20.27
C ARG A 268 -18.42 7.96 18.80
N ALA A 269 -19.08 8.92 18.16
CA ALA A 269 -19.49 8.79 16.76
C ALA A 269 -18.28 8.66 15.83
N ALA A 270 -17.26 9.51 16.02
CA ALA A 270 -16.05 9.46 15.21
C ALA A 270 -15.22 8.20 15.46
N VAL A 271 -15.12 7.75 16.70
CA VAL A 271 -14.44 6.49 17.04
C VAL A 271 -15.15 5.30 16.40
N ALA A 272 -16.48 5.22 16.49
CA ALA A 272 -17.27 4.18 15.84
C ALA A 272 -17.11 4.21 14.31
N CYS A 273 -17.11 5.40 13.71
CA CYS A 273 -16.87 5.57 12.29
C CYS A 273 -15.46 5.11 11.90
N ALA A 274 -14.43 5.51 12.66
CA ALA A 274 -13.05 5.09 12.41
C ALA A 274 -12.87 3.57 12.54
N VAL A 275 -13.57 2.91 13.47
CA VAL A 275 -13.59 1.44 13.57
C VAL A 275 -14.26 0.83 12.34
N ARG A 276 -15.44 1.31 11.97
CA ARG A 276 -16.17 0.81 10.80
C ARG A 276 -15.33 0.92 9.53
N LEU A 277 -14.55 1.99 9.38
CA LEU A 277 -13.69 2.22 8.22
C LEU A 277 -12.33 1.51 8.32
N ASN A 278 -12.13 0.64 9.32
CA ASN A 278 -10.86 -0.05 9.60
C ASN A 278 -9.66 0.91 9.83
N ILE A 279 -9.91 2.19 10.10
CA ILE A 279 -8.88 3.18 10.41
C ILE A 279 -8.33 2.91 11.82
N LEU A 280 -9.23 2.86 12.81
CA LEU A 280 -8.90 2.58 14.20
C LEU A 280 -9.26 1.13 14.53
N GLN A 281 -8.32 0.39 15.10
CA GLN A 281 -8.50 -1.02 15.46
C GLN A 281 -8.11 -1.23 16.93
N GLY A 282 -8.81 -2.14 17.61
CA GLY A 282 -8.44 -2.63 18.94
C GLY A 282 -7.56 -3.87 18.85
N ASP A 283 -7.17 -4.39 20.02
CA ASP A 283 -6.45 -5.66 20.11
C ASP A 283 -7.38 -6.89 19.94
N GLU A 284 -6.78 -8.08 19.90
CA GLU A 284 -7.51 -9.35 19.75
C GLU A 284 -8.44 -9.63 20.94
N GLU A 285 -8.11 -9.08 22.12
CA GLU A 285 -8.90 -9.21 23.34
C GLU A 285 -10.08 -8.23 23.40
N GLY A 286 -10.19 -7.29 22.46
CA GLY A 286 -11.27 -6.32 22.34
C GLY A 286 -11.06 -5.02 23.13
N TRP A 287 -9.82 -4.58 23.34
CA TRP A 287 -9.47 -3.29 23.93
C TRP A 287 -9.10 -2.27 22.86
N LEU A 288 -9.75 -1.12 22.89
CA LEU A 288 -9.50 -0.03 21.96
C LEU A 288 -8.43 0.95 22.47
N GLY A 289 -8.36 1.12 23.80
CA GLY A 289 -7.49 2.07 24.47
C GLY A 289 -7.81 3.53 24.14
N PRO A 290 -9.08 4.00 24.14
CA PRO A 290 -9.44 5.31 23.60
C PRO A 290 -8.72 6.46 24.30
N GLY A 291 -8.50 6.34 25.61
CA GLY A 291 -7.82 7.34 26.42
C GLY A 291 -6.29 7.25 26.41
N PHE A 292 -5.68 6.22 25.83
CA PHE A 292 -4.21 6.11 25.79
C PHE A 292 -3.59 7.07 24.79
N TRP A 293 -2.36 7.49 25.07
CA TRP A 293 -1.60 8.39 24.20
C TRP A 293 -1.25 7.68 22.91
N LEU A 294 -1.47 8.38 21.80
CA LEU A 294 -1.15 7.88 20.47
C LEU A 294 0.34 8.01 20.22
N THR A 295 0.99 6.92 19.83
CA THR A 295 2.41 6.92 19.46
C THR A 295 2.62 7.37 18.01
N ARG A 296 3.86 7.75 17.65
CA ARG A 296 4.20 8.17 16.28
C ARG A 296 3.94 7.07 15.25
N GLY A 297 4.26 5.82 15.57
CA GLY A 297 3.97 4.67 14.71
C GLY A 297 2.47 4.44 14.52
N GLN A 298 1.70 4.48 15.60
CA GLN A 298 0.24 4.32 15.52
C GLN A 298 -0.41 5.47 14.75
N MET A 299 0.03 6.72 14.95
CA MET A 299 -0.45 7.87 14.20
C MET A 299 -0.20 7.71 12.69
N ALA A 300 1.00 7.24 12.30
CA ALA A 300 1.31 6.95 10.91
C ALA A 300 0.34 5.92 10.31
N MET A 301 0.05 4.83 11.04
CA MET A 301 -0.94 3.83 10.60
C MET A 301 -2.33 4.44 10.41
N LEU A 302 -2.80 5.28 11.35
CA LEU A 302 -4.13 5.89 11.24
C LEU A 302 -4.24 6.80 10.01
N LEU A 303 -3.24 7.65 9.76
CA LEU A 303 -3.22 8.52 8.57
C LEU A 303 -3.11 7.72 7.28
N TYR A 304 -2.25 6.70 7.25
CA TYR A 304 -2.08 5.83 6.07
C TYR A 304 -3.39 5.11 5.72
N ARG A 305 -4.04 4.49 6.71
CA ARG A 305 -5.33 3.81 6.51
C ARG A 305 -6.43 4.77 6.07
N ALA A 306 -6.44 6.00 6.59
CA ALA A 306 -7.48 6.97 6.29
C ALA A 306 -7.34 7.59 4.89
N PHE A 307 -6.12 7.92 4.44
CA PHE A 307 -5.93 8.75 3.24
C PHE A 307 -5.18 8.05 2.10
N PHE A 308 -4.49 6.96 2.36
CA PHE A 308 -3.64 6.29 1.37
C PHE A 308 -4.12 4.88 1.01
N LEU A 309 -5.05 4.32 1.78
CA LEU A 309 -5.74 3.07 1.46
C LEU A 309 -7.18 3.33 1.02
N PRO A 310 -7.78 2.45 0.20
CA PRO A 310 -9.21 2.50 -0.09
C PRO A 310 -10.04 2.41 1.20
N LEU A 311 -10.97 3.34 1.38
CA LEU A 311 -11.90 3.34 2.50
C LEU A 311 -13.02 2.34 2.24
N GLU A 312 -12.84 1.12 2.73
CA GLU A 312 -13.85 0.06 2.66
C GLU A 312 -14.48 -0.14 4.04
N PRO A 313 -15.75 0.30 4.24
CA PRO A 313 -16.47 0.03 5.47
C PRO A 313 -16.57 -1.47 5.72
N ALA A 314 -16.25 -1.91 6.93
CA ALA A 314 -16.45 -3.27 7.36
C ALA A 314 -17.94 -3.65 7.19
N PRO A 315 -18.23 -4.83 6.62
CA PRO A 315 -19.59 -5.22 6.26
C PRO A 315 -20.46 -5.55 7.48
N VAL A 316 -19.83 -5.93 8.59
CA VAL A 316 -20.52 -6.36 9.82
C VAL A 316 -19.78 -5.75 11.03
N PRO A 317 -20.50 -5.26 12.05
CA PRO A 317 -19.90 -4.81 13.30
C PRO A 317 -19.16 -5.94 14.03
N PRO A 318 -18.17 -5.61 14.88
CA PRO A 318 -17.45 -6.59 15.66
C PRO A 318 -18.39 -7.33 16.64
N PRO A 319 -18.11 -8.61 16.95
CA PRO A 319 -18.95 -9.40 17.85
C PRO A 319 -19.00 -8.76 19.24
N VAL A 320 -20.20 -8.67 19.81
CA VAL A 320 -20.40 -7.98 21.10
C VAL A 320 -19.67 -8.70 22.23
N VAL A 321 -18.84 -7.96 22.96
CA VAL A 321 -18.11 -8.45 24.13
C VAL A 321 -18.63 -7.84 25.43
N PRO A 322 -18.47 -8.48 26.60
CA PRO A 322 -18.83 -7.88 27.89
C PRO A 322 -18.02 -6.59 28.15
N ALA A 323 -18.71 -5.54 28.61
CA ALA A 323 -18.05 -4.28 28.98
C ALA A 323 -17.20 -4.46 30.25
N ALA A 324 -16.05 -3.81 30.28
CA ALA A 324 -15.17 -3.75 31.44
C ALA A 324 -15.22 -2.36 32.09
N SER A 325 -15.19 -2.31 33.42
CA SER A 325 -15.16 -1.06 34.20
C SER A 325 -13.74 -0.55 34.49
N SER A 326 -12.73 -1.37 34.22
CA SER A 326 -11.30 -1.05 34.42
C SER A 326 -10.44 -1.91 33.51
N TYR A 327 -9.22 -1.45 33.23
CA TYR A 327 -8.23 -2.26 32.53
C TYR A 327 -7.55 -3.27 33.48
N PRO A 328 -7.19 -4.48 33.02
CA PRO A 328 -6.63 -5.53 33.88
C PRO A 328 -5.28 -5.18 34.52
N GLU A 329 -4.46 -4.35 33.88
CA GLU A 329 -3.05 -4.09 34.27
C GLU A 329 -2.67 -2.60 34.36
N LEU A 330 -3.63 -1.68 34.56
CA LEU A 330 -3.25 -0.27 34.71
C LEU A 330 -2.86 0.06 36.16
N SER A 331 -1.56 0.14 36.41
CA SER A 331 -1.02 1.03 37.44
C SER A 331 -0.98 2.48 36.91
N VAL A 332 -0.99 3.46 37.82
CA VAL A 332 -0.99 4.89 37.47
C VAL A 332 0.24 5.21 36.62
N GLY A 333 0.03 5.65 35.37
CA GLY A 333 1.10 6.06 34.44
C GLY A 333 1.44 5.05 33.33
N SER A 334 0.75 3.92 33.23
CA SER A 334 0.93 2.95 32.14
C SER A 334 0.44 3.52 30.80
N SER A 335 1.38 3.75 29.87
CA SER A 335 1.08 3.88 28.45
C SER A 335 0.70 2.50 27.94
N GLY A 336 -0.58 2.29 27.64
CA GLY A 336 -1.14 0.99 27.26
C GLY A 336 -0.34 0.23 26.19
N ARG A 337 -0.65 -1.06 26.04
CA ARG A 337 0.06 -2.00 25.16
C ARG A 337 0.21 -1.40 23.76
N MET A 338 1.44 -1.37 23.24
CA MET A 338 1.72 -1.04 21.85
C MET A 338 1.17 -2.18 20.98
N VAL A 339 -0.05 -2.01 20.50
CA VAL A 339 -0.66 -2.88 19.49
C VAL A 339 -0.79 -2.09 18.19
#